data_AF-A0A0B8PSX0-F1
#
_entry.id   AF-A0A0B8PSX0-F1
#
_cell.length_a   1.000
_cell.length_b   1.000
_cell.length_c   1.000
_cell.angle_alpha   90.00
_cell.angle_beta   90.00
_cell.angle_gamma   90.00
#
_symmetry.space_group_name_H-M   'P 1'
#
loop_
_entity.id
_entity.type
_entity.pdbx_description
1 polymer ?
#
loop_
_entity_poly.entity_id
_entity_poly.type
_entity_poly.pdbx_seq_one_letter_code
_entity_poly.pdbx_strand_id
1 'polypeptide(L)'
;MDDETFLEQLQQAFGWRLGKLVKVGSRYSYPLSLYTRERITHHRVAFVGNAAQTLHPIAGQGFNLGIRDVATLTEVIAQSTDAGSYQCLSEYRSAREDDRSATVGMTTGWFACSQIIGRQQ
;
A
#
# COMPACT_ATOMS: atom_id res chain seq x y z
N MET A 1 -3.92 -27.06 8.92
CA MET A 1 -2.98 -26.99 10.04
C MET A 1 -3.77 -26.68 11.29
N ASP A 2 -3.54 -27.40 12.38
CA ASP A 2 -4.13 -27.07 13.68
C ASP A 2 -3.53 -25.77 14.25
N ASP A 3 -4.04 -25.33 15.39
CA ASP A 3 -3.62 -24.06 16.01
C ASP A 3 -2.29 -24.21 16.76
N GLU A 4 -2.01 -25.37 17.35
CA GLU A 4 -0.78 -25.65 18.09
C GLU A 4 0.44 -25.71 17.15
N THR A 5 0.36 -26.47 16.05
CA THR A 5 1.43 -26.53 15.04
C THR A 5 1.67 -25.15 14.40
N PHE A 6 0.60 -24.36 14.18
CA PHE A 6 0.75 -23.00 13.67
C PHE A 6 1.41 -22.07 14.69
N LEU A 7 1.06 -22.16 15.97
CA LEU A 7 1.67 -21.36 17.03
C LEU A 7 3.17 -21.66 17.18
N GLU A 8 3.56 -22.93 17.09
CA GLU A 8 4.97 -23.32 17.14
C GLU A 8 5.76 -22.76 15.94
N GLN A 9 5.21 -22.91 14.73
CA GLN A 9 5.83 -22.34 13.52
C GLN A 9 5.89 -20.80 13.57
N LEU A 10 4.83 -20.16 14.06
CA LEU A 10 4.77 -18.71 14.22
C LEU A 10 5.77 -18.22 15.25
N GLN A 11 5.91 -18.92 16.38
CA GLN A 11 6.90 -18.64 17.42
C GLN A 11 8.32 -18.78 16.86
N GLN A 12 8.58 -19.80 16.05
CA GLN A 12 9.88 -20.00 15.41
C GLN A 12 10.18 -18.88 14.40
N ALA A 13 9.19 -18.43 13.63
CA ALA A 13 9.34 -17.37 12.64
C ALA A 13 9.52 -15.97 13.25
N PHE A 14 8.76 -15.64 14.30
CA PHE A 14 8.85 -14.33 14.98
C PHE A 14 9.97 -14.26 16.03
N GLY A 15 10.47 -15.42 16.49
CA GLY A 15 11.43 -15.52 17.58
C GLY A 15 10.83 -15.12 18.92
N TRP A 16 11.69 -14.82 19.91
CA TRP A 16 11.28 -14.65 21.31
C TRP A 16 11.24 -13.20 21.78
N ARG A 17 11.40 -12.22 20.89
CA ARG A 17 11.46 -10.79 21.24
C ARG A 17 10.17 -10.26 21.87
N LEU A 18 9.03 -10.89 21.57
CA LEU A 18 7.72 -10.57 22.14
C LEU A 18 7.26 -11.58 23.21
N GLY A 19 8.15 -12.51 23.61
CA GLY A 19 7.81 -13.61 24.53
C GLY A 19 7.12 -14.80 23.85
N LYS A 20 6.46 -15.64 24.65
CA LYS A 20 5.75 -16.83 24.18
C LYS A 20 4.37 -16.47 23.64
N LEU A 21 4.08 -16.86 22.41
CA LEU A 21 2.76 -16.79 21.80
C LEU A 21 1.86 -17.86 22.42
N VAL A 22 0.79 -17.43 23.09
CA VAL A 22 -0.09 -18.32 23.87
C VAL A 22 -1.40 -18.68 23.17
N LYS A 23 -1.77 -17.92 22.13
CA LYS A 23 -3.05 -18.09 21.44
C LYS A 23 -2.98 -17.50 20.03
N VAL A 24 -3.65 -18.15 19.10
CA VAL A 24 -3.91 -17.63 17.75
C VAL A 24 -5.41 -17.35 17.61
N GLY A 25 -5.75 -16.26 16.91
CA GLY A 25 -7.13 -15.95 16.51
C GLY A 25 -7.51 -16.59 15.18
N SER A 26 -8.66 -16.20 14.62
CA SER A 26 -9.07 -16.66 13.28
C SER A 26 -8.02 -16.31 12.22
N ARG A 27 -7.64 -17.32 11.43
CA ARG A 27 -6.61 -17.20 10.38
C ARG A 27 -7.28 -16.87 9.05
N TYR A 28 -6.81 -15.83 8.38
CA TYR A 28 -7.26 -15.44 7.04
C TYR A 28 -6.04 -15.33 6.13
N SER A 29 -6.15 -15.90 4.92
CA SER A 29 -5.14 -15.78 3.87
C SER A 29 -5.77 -15.05 2.70
N TYR A 30 -5.11 -13.99 2.24
CA TYR A 30 -5.53 -13.21 1.08
C TYR A 30 -4.39 -13.23 0.06
N PRO A 31 -4.66 -13.60 -1.21
CA PRO A 31 -3.63 -13.58 -2.24
C PRO A 31 -3.09 -12.15 -2.41
N LEU A 32 -1.78 -12.01 -2.29
CA LEU A 32 -1.08 -10.75 -2.45
C LEU A 32 -0.92 -10.48 -3.95
N SER A 33 -1.87 -9.75 -4.54
CA SER A 33 -1.79 -9.32 -5.94
C SER A 33 -1.44 -7.84 -6.03
N LEU A 34 -0.38 -7.55 -6.79
CA LEU A 34 0.09 -6.20 -7.09
C LEU A 34 -0.68 -5.67 -8.31
N TYR A 35 -1.43 -4.57 -8.17
CA TYR A 35 -2.17 -3.99 -9.30
C TYR A 35 -1.98 -2.48 -9.38
N THR A 36 -0.88 -2.01 -9.96
CA THR A 36 -0.68 -0.57 -10.11
C THR A 36 -1.66 0.00 -11.14
N ARG A 37 -2.68 0.77 -10.71
CA ARG A 37 -3.44 1.63 -11.63
C ARG A 37 -2.59 2.84 -12.00
N GLU A 38 -2.38 3.04 -13.30
CA GLU A 38 -1.64 4.19 -13.86
C GLU A 38 -2.37 5.52 -13.66
N ARG A 39 -3.68 5.52 -13.40
CA ARG A 39 -4.49 6.75 -13.32
C ARG A 39 -5.34 6.80 -12.04
N ILE A 40 -5.11 7.82 -11.22
CA ILE A 40 -5.82 8.09 -9.96
C ILE A 40 -6.95 9.11 -10.08
N THR A 41 -7.17 9.64 -11.27
CA THR A 41 -8.31 10.50 -11.58
C THR A 41 -8.92 10.12 -12.93
N HIS A 42 -10.23 10.25 -13.03
CA HIS A 42 -11.03 10.13 -14.24
C HIS A 42 -12.00 11.32 -14.32
N HIS A 43 -12.77 11.45 -15.40
CA HIS A 43 -13.75 12.53 -15.58
C HIS A 43 -14.59 12.74 -14.31
N ARG A 44 -14.37 13.86 -13.61
CA ARG A 44 -15.05 14.24 -12.35
C ARG A 44 -14.96 13.19 -11.23
N VAL A 45 -13.96 12.31 -11.27
CA VAL A 45 -13.76 11.23 -10.28
C VAL A 45 -12.31 11.24 -9.80
N ALA A 46 -12.12 11.25 -8.49
CA ALA A 46 -10.84 11.02 -7.84
C ALA A 46 -10.86 9.68 -7.11
N PHE A 47 -9.81 8.89 -7.28
CA PHE A 47 -9.55 7.70 -6.47
C PHE A 47 -8.67 8.09 -5.27
N VAL A 48 -8.90 7.49 -4.11
CA VAL A 48 -8.16 7.73 -2.85
C VAL A 48 -7.88 6.41 -2.13
N GLY A 49 -6.80 6.37 -1.34
CA GLY A 49 -6.38 5.22 -0.55
C GLY A 49 -6.16 3.98 -1.42
N ASN A 50 -6.64 2.83 -0.96
CA ASN A 50 -6.50 1.56 -1.68
C ASN A 50 -7.18 1.56 -3.07
N ALA A 51 -8.14 2.46 -3.31
CA ALA A 51 -8.74 2.63 -4.63
C ALA A 51 -7.82 3.40 -5.60
N ALA A 52 -6.97 4.30 -5.08
CA ALA A 52 -5.93 4.99 -5.86
C ALA A 52 -4.65 4.15 -6.01
N GLN A 53 -4.32 3.34 -5.02
CA GLN A 53 -3.09 2.57 -4.95
C GLN A 53 -3.43 1.12 -4.63
N THR A 54 -3.37 0.21 -5.62
CA THR A 54 -3.50 -1.21 -5.31
C THR A 54 -2.13 -1.78 -5.03
N LEU A 55 -1.76 -1.79 -3.76
CA LEU A 55 -0.58 -2.53 -3.31
C LEU A 55 -0.74 -3.03 -1.88
N HIS A 56 -0.55 -4.34 -1.73
CA HIS A 56 -0.26 -5.13 -0.53
C HIS A 56 -0.98 -4.75 0.78
N PRO A 57 -1.76 -5.65 1.41
CA PRO A 57 -2.00 -5.59 2.84
C PRO A 57 -0.70 -5.86 3.63
N ILE A 58 0.25 -4.93 3.58
CA ILE A 58 1.13 -4.69 4.73
C ILE A 58 0.27 -3.86 5.67
N ALA A 59 -0.25 -4.52 6.73
CA ALA A 59 -1.09 -3.89 7.73
C ALA A 59 -0.51 -2.52 8.13
N GLY A 60 -1.23 -1.43 7.81
CA GLY A 60 -0.86 -0.05 8.16
C GLY A 60 -0.39 0.86 7.02
N GLN A 61 0.14 0.35 5.91
CA GLN A 61 0.64 1.23 4.83
C GLN A 61 -0.48 1.88 4.01
N GLY A 62 -1.49 1.10 3.60
CA GLY A 62 -2.64 1.63 2.84
C GLY A 62 -3.52 2.60 3.62
N PHE A 63 -3.54 2.48 4.95
CA PHE A 63 -4.26 3.42 5.84
C PHE A 63 -3.59 4.80 5.87
N ASN A 64 -2.27 4.83 6.09
CA ASN A 64 -1.50 6.08 6.10
C ASN A 64 -1.51 6.79 4.73
N LEU A 65 -1.44 6.01 3.64
CA LEU A 65 -1.58 6.53 2.28
C LEU A 65 -2.99 7.12 2.04
N GLY A 66 -4.04 6.46 2.50
CA GLY A 66 -5.41 6.97 2.41
C GLY A 66 -5.61 8.28 3.17
N ILE A 67 -5.05 8.42 4.37
CA ILE A 67 -5.10 9.69 5.13
C ILE A 67 -4.42 10.82 4.35
N ARG A 68 -3.25 10.56 3.77
CA ARG A 68 -2.52 11.55 2.96
C ARG A 68 -3.30 11.94 1.72
N ASP A 69 -3.89 10.98 1.02
CA ASP A 69 -4.72 11.24 -0.16
C ASP A 69 -5.91 12.15 0.20
N VAL A 70 -6.59 11.88 1.31
CA VAL A 70 -7.73 12.71 1.78
C VAL A 70 -7.27 14.11 2.19
N ALA A 71 -6.14 14.24 2.89
CA ALA A 71 -5.60 15.54 3.28
C ALA A 71 -5.31 16.42 2.05
N THR A 72 -4.55 15.89 1.08
CA THR A 72 -4.23 16.62 -0.16
C THR A 72 -5.48 16.91 -0.98
N LEU A 73 -6.41 15.97 -1.10
CA LEU A 73 -7.65 16.19 -1.85
C LEU A 73 -8.49 17.32 -1.22
N THR A 74 -8.54 17.40 0.11
CA THR A 74 -9.29 18.45 0.82
C THR A 74 -8.68 19.83 0.59
N GLU A 75 -7.35 19.94 0.60
CA GLU A 75 -6.64 21.19 0.30
C GLU A 75 -6.93 21.70 -1.12
N VAL A 76 -6.87 20.80 -2.11
CA VAL A 76 -7.10 21.16 -3.52
C VAL A 76 -8.57 21.51 -3.76
N ILE A 77 -9.52 20.76 -3.19
CA ILE A 77 -10.94 21.07 -3.30
C ILE A 77 -11.27 22.40 -2.63
N ALA A 78 -10.67 22.72 -1.50
CA ALA A 78 -10.92 23.98 -0.78
C ALA A 78 -10.53 25.22 -1.58
N GLN A 79 -9.58 25.10 -2.52
CA GLN A 79 -9.15 26.19 -3.40
C GLN A 79 -9.90 26.21 -4.74
N SER A 80 -10.75 25.22 -5.01
CA SER A 80 -11.49 25.10 -6.26
C SER A 80 -12.95 25.51 -6.12
N THR A 81 -13.49 26.15 -7.16
CA THR A 81 -14.93 26.42 -7.29
C THR A 81 -15.70 25.21 -7.84
N ASP A 82 -15.02 24.24 -8.45
CA ASP A 82 -15.58 22.98 -8.93
C ASP A 82 -14.61 21.81 -8.67
N ALA A 83 -14.92 21.03 -7.63
CA ALA A 83 -14.16 19.86 -7.21
C ALA A 83 -14.01 18.79 -8.32
N GLY A 84 -14.93 18.75 -9.28
CA GLY A 84 -14.86 17.81 -10.40
C GLY A 84 -14.10 18.37 -11.62
N SER A 85 -13.69 19.63 -11.60
CA SER A 85 -13.03 20.26 -12.73
C SER A 85 -11.72 19.56 -13.09
N TYR A 86 -11.39 19.59 -14.38
CA TYR A 86 -10.13 19.02 -14.86
C TYR A 86 -8.92 19.63 -14.14
N GLN A 87 -8.97 20.94 -13.88
CA GLN A 87 -7.92 21.66 -13.18
C GLN A 87 -7.73 21.14 -11.75
N CYS A 88 -8.81 21.09 -10.94
CA CYS A 88 -8.77 20.55 -9.58
C CYS A 88 -8.23 19.12 -9.53
N LEU A 89 -8.70 18.26 -10.44
CA LEU A 89 -8.26 16.86 -10.49
C LEU A 89 -6.83 16.69 -11.00
N SER A 90 -6.33 17.62 -11.82
CA SER A 90 -4.95 17.64 -12.31
C SER A 90 -3.98 18.11 -11.22
N GLU A 91 -4.37 19.12 -10.43
CA GLU A 91 -3.60 19.61 -9.28
C GLU A 91 -3.47 18.51 -8.22
N TYR A 92 -4.58 17.83 -7.89
CA TYR A 92 -4.55 16.65 -7.01
C TYR A 92 -3.63 15.54 -7.56
N ARG A 93 -3.71 15.23 -8.87
CA ARG A 93 -2.84 14.22 -9.48
C ARG A 93 -1.36 14.60 -9.35
N SER A 94 -1.00 15.82 -9.71
CA SER A 94 0.39 16.30 -9.68
C SER A 94 0.97 16.28 -8.27
N ALA A 95 0.20 16.68 -7.26
CA ALA A 95 0.63 16.67 -5.86
C ALA A 95 0.90 15.26 -5.31
N ARG A 96 0.30 14.21 -5.92
CA ARG A 96 0.45 12.82 -5.49
C ARG A 96 1.45 12.01 -6.32
N GLU A 97 1.88 12.50 -7.47
CA GLU A 97 2.78 11.80 -8.39
C GLU A 97 4.17 11.55 -7.76
N ASP A 98 4.70 12.54 -7.03
CA ASP A 98 6.01 12.45 -6.35
C ASP A 98 5.97 11.47 -5.16
N ASP A 99 4.93 11.52 -4.32
CA ASP A 99 4.76 10.58 -3.18
C ASP A 99 4.52 9.14 -3.67
N ARG A 100 3.85 8.97 -4.81
CA ARG A 100 3.67 7.66 -5.46
C ARG A 100 4.96 7.12 -6.01
N SER A 101 5.74 7.93 -6.72
CA SER A 101 7.04 7.52 -7.27
C SER A 101 8.00 7.08 -6.16
N ALA A 102 8.01 7.79 -5.02
CA ALA A 102 8.78 7.41 -3.85
C ALA A 102 8.32 6.10 -3.20
N THR A 103 7.00 5.90 -3.05
CA THR A 103 6.41 4.69 -2.43
C THR A 103 6.63 3.44 -3.31
N VAL A 104 6.49 3.58 -4.63
CA VAL A 104 6.79 2.51 -5.60
C VAL A 104 8.29 2.19 -5.58
N GLY A 105 9.16 3.21 -5.58
CA GLY A 105 10.62 3.04 -5.54
C GLY A 105 11.14 2.35 -4.27
N MET A 106 10.56 2.63 -3.11
CA MET A 106 10.90 1.91 -1.86
C MET A 106 10.46 0.44 -1.89
N THR A 107 9.40 0.11 -2.64
CA THR A 107 8.91 -1.27 -2.75
C THR A 107 9.69 -2.08 -3.79
N THR A 108 10.19 -1.44 -4.86
CA THR A 108 11.01 -2.10 -5.90
C THR A 108 12.50 -2.23 -5.56
N GLY A 109 13.01 -1.54 -4.54
CA GLY A 109 14.38 -1.69 -4.04
C GLY A 109 14.74 -3.10 -3.55
N TRP A 110 13.74 -3.95 -3.27
CA TRP A 110 13.96 -5.36 -2.88
C TRP A 110 13.97 -6.35 -4.05
N PHE A 111 13.37 -6.01 -5.20
CA PHE A 111 13.38 -6.90 -6.37
C PHE A 111 14.68 -6.82 -7.18
N ALA A 112 15.37 -5.66 -7.16
CA ALA A 112 16.64 -5.46 -7.87
C ALA A 112 17.79 -6.35 -7.34
N CYS A 113 17.76 -6.74 -6.05
CA CYS A 113 18.79 -7.62 -5.48
C CYS A 113 18.60 -9.11 -5.84
N SER A 114 17.41 -9.52 -6.32
CA SER A 114 17.16 -10.90 -6.73
C SER A 114 17.63 -11.23 -8.16
N GLN A 115 17.72 -10.24 -9.04
CA GLN A 115 18.15 -10.46 -10.44
C GLN A 115 19.67 -10.44 -10.64
N ILE A 116 20.45 -9.96 -9.67
CA ILE A 116 21.92 -9.95 -9.77
C ILE A 116 22.54 -11.33 -9.40
N ILE A 117 21.84 -12.15 -8.60
CA ILE A 117 22.37 -13.45 -8.13
C ILE A 117 22.02 -14.62 -9.07
N GLY A 118 21.08 -14.45 -10.01
CA GLY A 118 20.58 -15.53 -10.88
C GLY A 118 21.27 -15.71 -12.23
N ARG A 119 22.45 -15.11 -12.47
CA ARG A 119 23.09 -15.10 -13.82
C ARG A 119 24.52 -15.66 -13.89
N GLN A 120 24.88 -16.53 -12.94
CA GLN A 120 26.06 -17.39 -13.09
C GLN A 120 25.75 -18.81 -12.62
N GLN A 121 25.08 -19.62 -13.45
CA GLN A 121 25.39 -21.03 -13.74
C GLN A 121 24.83 -21.35 -15.12
#